data_AF-A0A0L9USM6-F1
#
_entry.id   AF-A0A0L9USM6-F1
#
_cell.length_a   1.000
_cell.length_b   1.000
_cell.length_c   1.000
_cell.angle_alpha   90.00
_cell.angle_beta   90.00
_cell.angle_gamma   90.00
#
_symmetry.space_group_name_H-M   'P 1'
#
loop_
_entity.id
_entity.type
_entity.pdbx_description
1 polymer ?
#
loop_
_entity_poly.entity_id
_entity_poly.type
_entity_poly.pdbx_seq_one_letter_code
_entity_poly.pdbx_strand_id
1 'polypeptide(L)'
;KELQVTIKTDVFAFGVVLSELITGKRALFRDNQQANNMKSLVTVVSQIFRNKYPENALADAVDGNLQHSYPMEDVYKVRFT
;
A
#
# COMPACT_ATOMS: atom_id res chain seq x y z
N LYS A 1 18.83 -1.11 -17.68
CA LYS A 1 18.44 0.10 -16.92
C LYS A 1 18.95 -0.13 -15.50
N GLU A 2 20.11 0.42 -15.16
CA GLU A 2 20.71 0.20 -13.84
C GLU A 2 19.80 0.82 -12.77
N LEU A 3 19.51 0.04 -11.72
CA LEU A 3 18.81 0.54 -10.54
C LEU A 3 19.78 1.45 -9.79
N GLN A 4 19.73 2.74 -10.08
CA GLN A 4 20.56 3.72 -9.38
C GLN A 4 20.03 3.86 -7.96
N VAL A 5 20.78 3.31 -7.00
CA VAL A 5 20.50 3.49 -5.57
C VAL A 5 20.70 4.96 -5.24
N THR A 6 19.63 5.60 -4.79
CA THR A 6 19.59 7.01 -4.41
C THR A 6 18.75 7.17 -3.15
N ILE A 7 18.88 8.31 -2.48
CA ILE A 7 18.00 8.66 -1.35
C ILE A 7 16.52 8.54 -1.75
N LYS A 8 16.17 8.87 -3.00
CA LYS A 8 14.80 8.74 -3.51
C LYS A 8 14.33 7.28 -3.61
N THR A 9 15.21 6.36 -4.00
CA THR A 9 14.86 4.92 -4.04
C THR A 9 14.69 4.36 -2.64
N ASP A 10 15.50 4.82 -1.68
CA ASP A 10 15.38 4.38 -0.27
C ASP A 10 14.09 4.88 0.37
N VAL A 11 13.71 6.15 0.14
CA VAL A 11 12.43 6.71 0.58
C VAL A 11 11.25 5.96 -0.04
N PHE A 12 11.34 5.63 -1.33
CA PHE A 12 10.31 4.84 -2.00
C PHE A 12 10.17 3.44 -1.38
N ALA A 13 11.29 2.73 -1.17
CA ALA A 13 11.30 1.41 -0.55
C ALA A 13 10.73 1.45 0.87
N PHE A 14 11.07 2.47 1.66
CA PHE A 14 10.47 2.69 2.99
C PHE A 14 8.94 2.84 2.93
N GLY A 15 8.43 3.61 1.97
CA GLY A 15 6.98 3.75 1.77
C GLY A 15 6.28 2.45 1.36
N VAL A 16 6.95 1.58 0.59
CA VAL A 16 6.45 0.23 0.28
C VAL A 16 6.36 -0.61 1.55
N VAL A 17 7.42 -0.63 2.37
CA VAL A 17 7.45 -1.37 3.65
C VAL A 17 6.34 -0.87 4.58
N LEU A 18 6.14 0.45 4.68
CA LEU A 18 5.06 1.03 5.49
C LEU A 18 3.68 0.57 5.01
N SER A 19 3.48 0.50 3.69
CA SER A 19 2.24 -0.03 3.10
C SER A 19 2.04 -1.52 3.41
N GLU A 20 3.10 -2.32 3.40
CA GLU A 20 3.03 -3.74 3.79
C GLU A 20 2.62 -3.90 5.25
N LEU A 21 3.18 -3.10 6.17
CA LEU A 21 2.84 -3.14 7.59
C LEU A 21 1.38 -2.75 7.86
N ILE A 22 0.88 -1.72 7.18
CA ILE A 22 -0.50 -1.25 7.37
C ILE A 22 -1.52 -2.25 6.79
N THR A 23 -1.24 -2.79 5.60
CA THR A 23 -2.20 -3.64 4.89
C THR A 23 -2.08 -5.12 5.24
N GLY A 24 -0.97 -5.53 5.87
CA GLY A 24 -0.62 -6.94 6.10
C GLY A 24 -0.35 -7.73 4.81
N LYS A 25 -0.28 -7.05 3.65
CA LYS A 25 -0.10 -7.66 2.32
C LYS A 25 1.33 -7.53 1.87
N ARG A 26 1.81 -8.53 1.12
CA ARG A 26 3.14 -8.51 0.49
C ARG A 26 3.18 -7.43 -0.60
N ALA A 27 4.33 -6.80 -0.82
CA ALA A 27 4.53 -5.78 -1.85
C ALA A 27 4.20 -6.28 -3.27
N LEU A 28 4.42 -7.58 -3.51
CA LEU A 28 4.06 -8.30 -4.72
C LEU A 28 3.28 -9.55 -4.32
N PHE A 29 2.07 -9.70 -4.85
CA PHE A 29 1.21 -10.84 -4.55
C PHE A 29 0.41 -11.25 -5.78
N ARG A 30 -0.02 -12.51 -5.80
CA ARG A 30 -0.88 -13.02 -6.89
C ARG A 30 -2.29 -12.49 -6.70
N ASP A 31 -2.89 -12.02 -7.78
CA ASP A 31 -4.31 -11.68 -7.77
C ASP A 31 -5.13 -12.98 -7.76
N ASN A 32 -5.90 -13.20 -6.69
CA ASN A 32 -6.79 -14.35 -6.57
C ASN A 32 -7.88 -14.36 -7.66
N GLN A 33 -8.14 -13.23 -8.31
CA GLN A 33 -9.10 -13.13 -9.42
C GLN A 33 -8.49 -13.39 -10.80
N GLN A 34 -7.16 -13.30 -10.93
CA GLN A 34 -6.44 -13.54 -12.19
C GLN A 34 -5.15 -14.32 -11.88
N ALA A 35 -5.24 -15.65 -11.93
CA ALA A 35 -4.19 -16.59 -11.50
C ALA A 35 -2.81 -16.36 -12.14
N ASN A 36 -2.73 -15.61 -13.25
CA ASN A 36 -1.50 -15.32 -13.96
C ASN A 36 -0.98 -13.88 -13.84
N ASN A 37 -1.63 -13.02 -13.04
CA ASN A 37 -1.23 -11.62 -12.88
C ASN A 37 -0.71 -11.34 -11.46
N MET A 38 0.56 -10.93 -11.39
CA MET A 38 1.12 -10.33 -10.19
C MET A 38 0.60 -8.91 -10.02
N LYS A 39 0.05 -8.60 -8.85
CA LYS A 39 -0.29 -7.24 -8.45
C LYS A 39 0.78 -6.67 -7.54
N SER A 40 1.07 -5.38 -7.75
CA SER A 40 1.90 -4.59 -6.84
C SER A 40 1.04 -3.87 -5.83
N LEU A 41 1.45 -3.90 -4.57
CA LEU A 41 0.82 -3.15 -3.49
C LEU A 41 0.81 -1.66 -3.79
N VAL A 42 1.84 -1.14 -4.46
CA VAL A 42 1.91 0.26 -4.91
C VAL A 42 0.75 0.60 -5.84
N THR A 43 0.38 -0.30 -6.75
CA THR A 43 -0.76 -0.12 -7.65
C THR A 43 -2.08 -0.08 -6.87
N VAL A 44 -2.24 -0.96 -5.89
CA VAL A 44 -3.44 -1.00 -5.03
C VAL A 44 -3.57 0.29 -4.22
N VAL A 45 -2.50 0.69 -3.53
CA VAL A 45 -2.48 1.94 -2.74
C VAL A 45 -2.75 3.15 -3.63
N SER A 46 -2.17 3.17 -4.84
CA SER A 46 -2.46 4.23 -5.82
C SER A 46 -3.94 4.26 -6.25
N GLN A 47 -4.59 3.11 -6.37
CA GLN A 47 -6.03 3.02 -6.70
C GLN A 47 -6.91 3.48 -5.54
N ILE A 48 -6.54 3.14 -4.30
CA ILE A 48 -7.24 3.59 -3.08
C ILE A 48 -7.29 5.11 -3.02
N PHE A 49 -6.14 5.79 -3.20
CA PHE A 49 -6.08 7.25 -3.13
C PHE A 49 -6.70 7.96 -4.35
N ARG A 50 -6.95 7.24 -5.45
CA ARG A 50 -7.70 7.75 -6.62
C ARG A 50 -9.20 7.48 -6.52
N ASN A 51 -9.65 6.72 -5.52
CA ASN A 51 -11.06 6.44 -5.31
C ASN A 51 -11.82 7.74 -4.95
N LYS A 52 -13.13 7.77 -5.24
CA LYS A 52 -14.04 8.85 -4.84
C LYS A 52 -14.10 9.02 -3.32
N TYR A 53 -13.96 7.93 -2.57
CA TYR A 53 -13.94 7.90 -1.11
C TYR A 53 -12.69 7.14 -0.61
N PRO A 54 -11.51 7.78 -0.63
CA PRO A 54 -10.24 7.13 -0.32
C PRO A 54 -10.15 6.64 1.12
N GLU A 55 -10.81 7.31 2.08
CA GLU A 55 -10.82 6.89 3.49
C GLU A 55 -11.48 5.52 3.67
N ASN A 56 -12.64 5.31 3.04
CA ASN A 56 -13.35 4.03 3.10
C ASN A 56 -12.54 2.93 2.40
N ALA A 57 -12.04 3.22 1.19
CA ALA A 57 -11.21 2.27 0.45
C ALA A 57 -9.90 1.92 1.18
N LEU A 58 -9.35 2.86 1.95
CA LEU A 58 -8.19 2.64 2.79
C LEU A 58 -8.55 1.78 4.00
N ALA A 59 -9.64 2.07 4.69
CA ALA A 59 -10.15 1.28 5.82
C ALA A 59 -10.34 -0.20 5.43
N ASP A 60 -10.93 -0.44 4.25
CA ASP A 60 -11.13 -1.79 3.70
C ASP A 60 -9.80 -2.51 3.36
N ALA A 61 -8.72 -1.75 3.17
CA ALA A 61 -7.42 -2.27 2.79
C ALA A 61 -6.47 -2.49 3.98
N VAL A 62 -6.76 -1.90 5.15
CA VAL A 62 -5.98 -2.08 6.38
C VAL A 62 -6.06 -3.54 6.85
N ASP A 63 -4.99 -4.04 7.46
CA ASP A 63 -4.95 -5.37 8.04
C ASP A 63 -6.06 -5.55 9.09
N GLY A 64 -6.96 -6.51 8.84
CA GLY A 64 -8.04 -6.86 9.76
C GLY A 64 -7.55 -7.32 11.14
N ASN A 65 -6.31 -7.81 11.25
CA ASN A 65 -5.72 -8.19 12.54
C ASN A 65 -5.46 -7.00 13.46
N LEU A 66 -5.40 -5.77 12.93
CA LEU A 66 -5.26 -4.57 13.74
C LEU A 66 -6.56 -4.19 14.48
N GLN A 67 -7.70 -4.82 14.14
CA GLN A 67 -8.99 -4.66 14.84
C GLN A 67 -9.41 -3.20 15.11
N HIS A 68 -9.06 -2.30 14.19
CA HIS A 68 -9.31 -0.85 14.31
C HIS A 68 -8.60 -0.18 15.51
N SER A 69 -7.56 -0.81 16.04
CA SER A 69 -6.68 -0.26 17.09
C SER A 69 -5.64 0.71 16.50
N TYR A 70 -6.08 1.62 15.63
CA TYR A 70 -5.23 2.64 15.02
C TYR A 70 -6.03 3.91 14.71
N PRO A 71 -5.41 5.08 14.85
CA PRO A 71 -6.01 6.34 14.40
C PRO A 71 -5.96 6.42 12.86
N MET A 72 -7.13 6.54 12.22
CA MET A 72 -7.25 6.61 10.75
C MET A 72 -6.49 7.80 10.14
N GLU A 73 -6.36 8.89 10.89
CA GLU A 73 -5.57 10.06 10.50
C GLU A 73 -4.09 9.74 10.25
N ASP A 74 -3.51 8.79 10.99
CA ASP A 74 -2.12 8.39 10.79
C ASP A 74 -1.94 7.44 9.61
N VAL A 75 -2.91 6.55 9.39
CA VAL A 75 -2.93 5.68 8.20
C VAL A 75 -3.01 6.50 6.92
N TYR A 76 -3.74 7.60 6.94
CA TYR A 76 -3.92 8.48 5.79
C TYR A 76 -2.64 9.25 5.41
N LYS A 77 -1.69 9.42 6.34
CA LYS A 77 -0.39 10.08 6.08
C LYS A 77 0.51 9.28 5.13
N VAL A 78 0.19 8.01 4.89
CA VAL A 78 0.93 7.12 3.96
C VAL A 78 0.62 7.42 2.49
N ARG A 79 -0.24 8.41 2.21
CA ARG A 79 -0.48 8.89 0.85
C ARG A 79 0.84 9.31 0.19
N PHE A 80 1.22 8.58 -0.85
CA PHE A 80 2.30 8.98 -1.74
C PHE A 80 1.90 10.29 -2.46
N THR A 81 2.63 11.38 -2.20
CA THR A 81 2.53 12.65 -2.94
C THR A 81 3.67 12.82 -3.92
#